data_AF-A0A9R1A203-F1
#
_entry.id   AF-A0A9R1A203-F1
#
_cell.length_a   1.000
_cell.length_b   1.000
_cell.length_c   1.000
_cell.angle_alpha   90.00
_cell.angle_beta   90.00
_cell.angle_gamma   90.00
#
_symmetry.space_group_name_H-M   'P 1'
#
loop_
_entity.id
_entity.type
_entity.pdbx_description
1 polymer ?
#
loop_
_entity_poly.entity_id
_entity_poly.type
_entity_poly.pdbx_seq_one_letter_code
_entity_poly.pdbx_strand_id
1 'polypeptide(L)'
;MDTSLAAAAVTAEASAPAAASTEPSAAPDASPAASSSSAAGAGAEDLAGGVAALSLDERFDLLMSIGEECIQPDELKRLLQNKPVPICYDGFEPSGRMHIAQGVVKTINVNKMIRAGCKVKIWIADWFAQLNNKMGGDLKKIQTVGRYMIEIWKAAGMNLDGVEFLWSSEEINRRANEYWPLVMDIGRKNNIKRITRCCTIMGRSDNEELTAAQIFYPCMQCADIFFLKADICQLGMDQRKVNMLAREYCDDIKRKNKPIILSHHMLPGFKEGQEKMSKSDPTSAIFMEDDEAQVNLKIKQAFCPPKIVDKNPCLEYIQYIVFPWFDKFEVVRKENNGGNKTFLTMDELVADYEAGDLHPADVKPALAKAINEILKPVRDHFNSSSEAKILLNTVKKLPVSF
;
A
#
# COMPACT_ATOMS: atom_id res chain seq x y z
N MET A 1 42.53 58.29 12.96
CA MET A 1 43.86 57.73 12.70
C MET A 1 43.59 56.37 12.08
N ASP A 2 43.12 56.29 10.85
CA ASP A 2 43.75 56.81 9.62
C ASP A 2 45.01 56.00 9.29
N THR A 3 44.93 55.26 8.16
CA THR A 3 46.00 54.87 7.22
C THR A 3 47.22 54.10 7.78
N SER A 4 47.93 53.21 7.08
CA SER A 4 48.31 53.17 5.67
C SER A 4 49.14 51.89 5.38
N LEU A 5 49.00 51.32 4.17
CA LEU A 5 50.02 50.77 3.27
C LEU A 5 50.97 49.63 3.75
N ALA A 6 51.45 48.70 2.91
CA ALA A 6 51.89 48.86 1.52
C ALA A 6 51.86 47.54 0.72
N ALA A 7 51.69 47.70 -0.59
CA ALA A 7 51.90 46.72 -1.64
C ALA A 7 53.36 46.69 -2.11
N ALA A 8 53.80 45.58 -2.72
CA ALA A 8 54.66 45.60 -3.92
C ALA A 8 54.75 44.20 -4.55
N ALA A 9 54.46 44.15 -5.84
CA ALA A 9 54.61 43.02 -6.74
C ALA A 9 56.01 43.02 -7.38
N VAL A 10 56.52 41.85 -7.79
CA VAL A 10 57.46 41.72 -8.93
C VAL A 10 57.14 40.44 -9.73
N THR A 11 57.13 40.63 -11.04
CA THR A 11 56.79 39.80 -12.20
C THR A 11 57.97 39.02 -12.81
N ALA A 12 57.68 37.96 -13.58
CA ALA A 12 58.28 37.57 -14.89
C ALA A 12 57.96 36.08 -15.18
N GLU A 13 57.14 35.73 -16.20
CA GLU A 13 57.50 35.38 -17.61
C GLU A 13 58.33 34.07 -17.75
N ALA A 14 58.19 33.16 -18.71
CA ALA A 14 57.25 32.89 -19.81
C ALA A 14 57.65 31.54 -20.49
N SER A 15 56.74 31.00 -21.32
CA SER A 15 56.96 30.13 -22.51
C SER A 15 56.93 28.59 -22.40
N ALA A 16 56.09 28.00 -23.27
CA ALA A 16 55.95 26.58 -23.67
C ALA A 16 56.97 26.22 -24.79
N PRO A 17 57.08 24.97 -25.35
CA PRO A 17 56.03 24.38 -26.22
C PRO A 17 55.98 22.83 -26.43
N ALA A 18 54.88 22.41 -27.08
CA ALA A 18 54.69 21.42 -28.17
C ALA A 18 54.95 19.89 -28.05
N ALA A 19 54.03 19.18 -28.75
CA ALA A 19 53.76 17.75 -28.90
C ALA A 19 54.78 16.90 -29.69
N ALA A 20 54.71 15.57 -29.50
CA ALA A 20 54.90 14.57 -30.56
C ALA A 20 54.22 13.22 -30.23
N SER A 21 53.70 12.61 -31.29
CA SER A 21 52.84 11.43 -31.45
C SER A 21 53.53 10.05 -31.34
N THR A 22 52.76 8.99 -31.07
CA THR A 22 52.87 7.65 -31.72
C THR A 22 51.69 6.73 -31.35
N GLU A 23 51.13 6.05 -32.36
CA GLU A 23 50.14 4.96 -32.36
C GLU A 23 50.66 3.93 -33.42
N PRO A 24 50.09 2.71 -33.66
CA PRO A 24 49.07 1.91 -32.94
C PRO A 24 49.41 0.38 -32.85
N SER A 25 48.53 -0.44 -32.24
CA SER A 25 48.46 -1.91 -32.48
C SER A 25 47.04 -2.45 -32.24
N ALA A 26 46.60 -3.36 -33.11
CA ALA A 26 45.23 -3.74 -33.45
C ALA A 26 44.45 -4.67 -32.48
N ALA A 27 43.14 -4.36 -32.34
CA ALA A 27 41.90 -5.16 -32.55
C ALA A 27 41.84 -6.69 -32.25
N PRO A 28 40.66 -7.30 -31.93
CA PRO A 28 39.41 -7.07 -32.68
C PRO A 28 38.07 -6.98 -31.90
N ASP A 29 37.11 -6.49 -32.69
CA ASP A 29 35.65 -6.44 -32.58
C ASP A 29 34.91 -7.51 -31.77
N ALA A 30 33.90 -7.04 -31.01
CA ALA A 30 32.60 -7.68 -30.94
C ALA A 30 31.49 -6.61 -30.71
N SER A 31 30.53 -6.55 -31.64
CA SER A 31 29.40 -5.63 -31.67
C SER A 31 28.45 -5.77 -30.45
N PRO A 32 27.69 -4.71 -30.09
CA PRO A 32 26.66 -4.81 -29.06
C PRO A 32 25.40 -5.43 -29.64
N ALA A 33 25.02 -6.61 -29.13
CA ALA A 33 23.72 -7.21 -29.41
C ALA A 33 22.62 -6.47 -28.66
N ALA A 34 21.59 -6.11 -29.42
CA ALA A 34 20.33 -5.56 -28.96
C ALA A 34 19.52 -6.56 -28.12
N SER A 35 18.48 -6.02 -27.48
CA SER A 35 17.29 -6.68 -26.88
C SER A 35 17.33 -6.96 -25.37
N SER A 36 17.00 -5.92 -24.59
CA SER A 36 16.33 -6.07 -23.28
C SER A 36 14.87 -5.58 -23.31
N SER A 37 14.30 -5.37 -24.51
CA SER A 37 12.90 -4.93 -24.70
C SER A 37 11.87 -6.07 -24.69
N SER A 38 12.29 -7.34 -24.62
CA SER A 38 11.38 -8.50 -24.72
C SER A 38 10.75 -8.93 -23.38
N ALA A 39 11.40 -8.66 -22.24
CA ALA A 39 10.88 -9.09 -20.93
C ALA A 39 9.66 -8.29 -20.45
N ALA A 40 9.56 -7.01 -20.84
CA ALA A 40 8.40 -6.17 -20.50
C ALA A 40 7.16 -6.46 -21.38
N GLY A 41 7.37 -7.01 -22.58
CA GLY A 41 6.31 -7.41 -23.51
C GLY A 41 5.71 -8.77 -23.17
N ALA A 42 6.55 -9.76 -22.85
CA ALA A 42 6.10 -11.12 -22.53
C ALA A 42 5.16 -11.18 -21.31
N GLY A 43 5.47 -10.44 -20.24
CA GLY A 43 4.59 -10.36 -19.07
C GLY A 43 3.29 -9.59 -19.31
N ALA A 44 3.23 -8.71 -20.33
CA ALA A 44 2.02 -8.00 -20.72
C ALA A 44 1.08 -8.88 -21.57
N GLU A 45 1.63 -9.76 -22.42
CA GLU A 45 0.87 -10.73 -23.22
C GLU A 45 0.27 -11.85 -22.36
N ASP A 46 0.98 -12.33 -21.33
CA ASP A 46 0.50 -13.41 -20.46
C ASP A 46 -0.60 -12.94 -19.49
N LEU A 47 -0.46 -11.71 -18.95
CA LEU A 47 -1.56 -11.05 -18.23
C LEU A 47 -2.76 -10.83 -19.15
N ALA A 48 -2.55 -10.46 -20.42
CA ALA A 48 -3.63 -10.30 -21.39
C ALA A 48 -4.39 -11.61 -21.67
N GLY A 49 -3.75 -12.77 -21.52
CA GLY A 49 -4.38 -14.09 -21.64
C GLY A 49 -5.46 -14.37 -20.59
N GLY A 50 -5.27 -13.88 -19.36
CA GLY A 50 -6.31 -13.91 -18.31
C GLY A 50 -7.35 -12.80 -18.42
N VAL A 51 -6.96 -11.65 -19.00
CA VAL A 51 -7.85 -10.50 -19.29
C VAL A 51 -8.90 -10.83 -20.36
N ALA A 52 -8.64 -11.82 -21.22
CA ALA A 52 -9.56 -12.25 -22.27
C ALA A 52 -10.90 -12.85 -21.76
N ALA A 53 -11.05 -13.10 -20.46
CA ALA A 53 -12.23 -13.75 -19.90
C ALA A 53 -13.35 -12.80 -19.42
N LEU A 54 -13.02 -11.56 -18.99
CA LEU A 54 -14.01 -10.65 -18.42
C LEU A 54 -14.40 -9.54 -19.40
N SER A 55 -15.71 -9.33 -19.55
CA SER A 55 -16.28 -8.17 -20.23
C SER A 55 -15.94 -6.86 -19.52
N LEU A 56 -16.14 -5.74 -20.21
CA LEU A 56 -15.94 -4.41 -19.63
C LEU A 56 -16.74 -4.21 -18.34
N ASP A 57 -18.00 -4.64 -18.31
CA ASP A 57 -18.88 -4.46 -17.17
C ASP A 57 -18.45 -5.35 -16.00
N GLU A 58 -18.04 -6.60 -16.25
CA GLU A 58 -17.49 -7.48 -15.20
C GLU A 58 -16.18 -6.93 -14.60
N ARG A 59 -15.30 -6.37 -15.42
CA ARG A 59 -14.08 -5.69 -14.94
C ARG A 59 -14.43 -4.49 -14.08
N PHE A 60 -15.42 -3.70 -14.50
CA PHE A 60 -15.89 -2.52 -13.77
C PHE A 60 -16.49 -2.92 -12.42
N ASP A 61 -17.42 -3.87 -12.40
CA ASP A 61 -18.08 -4.35 -11.17
C ASP A 61 -17.08 -4.97 -10.20
N LEU A 62 -16.10 -5.73 -10.70
CA LEU A 62 -15.05 -6.31 -9.87
C LEU A 62 -14.20 -5.23 -9.19
N LEU A 63 -13.81 -4.16 -9.89
CA LEU A 63 -13.08 -3.03 -9.31
C LEU A 63 -13.96 -2.23 -8.35
N MET A 64 -15.22 -1.97 -8.70
CA MET A 64 -16.16 -1.28 -7.81
C MET A 64 -16.39 -2.05 -6.51
N SER A 65 -16.33 -3.38 -6.53
CA SER A 65 -16.42 -4.23 -5.32
C SER A 65 -15.28 -4.05 -4.32
N ILE A 66 -14.22 -3.32 -4.68
CA ILE A 66 -13.08 -3.00 -3.80
C ILE A 66 -13.33 -1.70 -3.02
N GLY A 67 -13.97 -0.72 -3.68
CA GLY A 67 -14.07 0.64 -3.17
C GLY A 67 -15.31 0.85 -2.31
N GLU A 68 -15.13 1.51 -1.17
CA GLU A 68 -16.23 2.19 -0.47
C GLU A 68 -16.64 3.46 -1.24
N GLU A 69 -15.67 4.13 -1.87
CA GLU A 69 -15.90 5.30 -2.71
C GLU A 69 -15.08 5.21 -4.01
N CYS A 70 -15.71 5.58 -5.13
CA CYS A 70 -15.04 5.75 -6.42
C CYS A 70 -15.24 7.18 -6.96
N ILE A 71 -14.15 7.87 -7.32
CA ILE A 71 -14.13 9.21 -7.90
C ILE A 71 -13.37 9.18 -9.24
N GLN A 72 -14.02 9.17 -10.40
CA GLN A 72 -15.46 9.03 -10.62
C GLN A 72 -15.78 7.71 -11.36
N PRO A 73 -16.92 7.05 -11.10
CA PRO A 73 -17.26 5.78 -11.74
C PRO A 73 -17.28 5.86 -13.27
N ASP A 74 -17.80 6.94 -13.84
CA ASP A 74 -17.81 7.14 -15.31
C ASP A 74 -16.39 7.26 -15.89
N GLU A 75 -15.47 7.87 -15.14
CA GLU A 75 -14.07 7.97 -15.53
C GLU A 75 -13.38 6.61 -15.48
N LEU A 76 -13.71 5.77 -14.48
CA LEU A 76 -13.23 4.40 -14.39
C LEU A 76 -13.72 3.55 -15.56
N LYS A 77 -15.02 3.60 -15.88
CA LYS A 77 -15.57 2.85 -17.02
C LYS A 77 -14.91 3.28 -18.34
N ARG A 78 -14.73 4.59 -18.54
CA ARG A 78 -14.02 5.12 -19.71
C ARG A 78 -12.54 4.73 -19.72
N LEU A 79 -11.87 4.67 -18.57
CA LEU A 79 -10.49 4.21 -18.48
C LEU A 79 -10.37 2.75 -18.95
N LEU A 80 -11.24 1.86 -18.44
CA LEU A 80 -11.25 0.44 -18.78
C LEU A 80 -11.55 0.18 -20.27
N GLN A 81 -12.37 1.04 -20.89
CA GLN A 81 -12.64 1.00 -22.33
C GLN A 81 -11.42 1.36 -23.18
N ASN A 82 -10.65 2.36 -22.75
CA ASN A 82 -9.63 2.98 -23.59
C ASN A 82 -8.20 2.53 -23.27
N LYS A 83 -7.96 1.97 -22.08
CA LYS A 83 -6.65 1.50 -21.64
C LYS A 83 -6.72 0.01 -21.32
N PRO A 84 -6.10 -0.86 -22.13
CA PRO A 84 -6.14 -2.31 -21.92
C PRO A 84 -5.64 -2.72 -20.53
N VAL A 85 -4.52 -2.12 -20.10
CA VAL A 85 -3.85 -2.43 -18.83
C VAL A 85 -3.69 -1.16 -17.99
N PRO A 86 -4.70 -0.79 -17.18
CA PRO A 86 -4.57 0.30 -16.21
C PRO A 86 -3.54 -0.01 -15.12
N ILE A 87 -2.96 1.04 -14.55
CA ILE A 87 -2.00 0.97 -13.44
C ILE A 87 -2.70 1.42 -12.17
N CYS A 88 -2.84 0.50 -11.23
CA CYS A 88 -3.24 0.77 -9.86
C CYS A 88 -2.00 0.96 -8.98
N TYR A 89 -2.11 1.76 -7.92
CA TYR A 89 -1.09 1.74 -6.87
C TYR A 89 -1.68 1.89 -5.47
N ASP A 90 -0.94 1.37 -4.49
CA ASP A 90 -1.11 1.65 -3.06
C ASP A 90 0.27 1.81 -2.40
N GLY A 91 0.34 2.65 -1.37
CA GLY A 91 1.58 3.00 -0.67
C GLY A 91 1.53 2.63 0.81
N PHE A 92 2.64 2.11 1.31
CA PHE A 92 2.75 1.64 2.69
C PHE A 92 3.99 2.18 3.38
N GLU A 93 3.80 2.89 4.50
CA GLU A 93 4.89 3.20 5.43
C GLU A 93 5.35 1.93 6.17
N PRO A 94 6.63 1.53 6.03
CA PRO A 94 7.18 0.42 6.82
C PRO A 94 7.40 0.83 8.28
N SER A 95 6.34 0.73 9.07
CA SER A 95 6.21 1.32 10.41
C SER A 95 6.05 0.30 11.54
N GLY A 96 6.24 -0.99 11.27
CA GLY A 96 6.27 -2.05 12.27
C GLY A 96 5.61 -3.33 11.79
N ARG A 97 5.09 -4.13 12.73
CA ARG A 97 4.30 -5.33 12.43
C ARG A 97 3.14 -4.97 11.48
N MET A 98 2.84 -5.86 10.54
CA MET A 98 1.76 -5.67 9.58
C MET A 98 0.47 -6.24 10.17
N HIS A 99 -0.60 -5.45 10.13
CA HIS A 99 -1.91 -5.91 10.57
C HIS A 99 -2.74 -6.49 9.42
N ILE A 100 -3.80 -7.23 9.73
CA ILE A 100 -4.53 -8.06 8.76
C ILE A 100 -5.12 -7.29 7.58
N ALA A 101 -5.56 -6.04 7.77
CA ALA A 101 -6.02 -5.20 6.68
C ALA A 101 -4.89 -4.84 5.68
N GLN A 102 -3.67 -4.62 6.16
CA GLN A 102 -2.51 -4.37 5.29
C GLN A 102 -2.04 -5.63 4.56
N GLY A 103 -2.24 -6.82 5.14
CA GLY A 103 -1.83 -8.08 4.52
C GLY A 103 -2.94 -8.74 3.71
N VAL A 104 -3.93 -9.33 4.38
CA VAL A 104 -5.00 -10.12 3.78
C VAL A 104 -5.94 -9.28 2.91
N VAL A 105 -6.53 -8.21 3.46
CA VAL A 105 -7.48 -7.37 2.70
C VAL A 105 -6.79 -6.75 1.48
N LYS A 106 -5.54 -6.29 1.64
CA LYS A 106 -4.75 -5.82 0.51
C LYS A 106 -4.51 -6.90 -0.53
N THR A 107 -4.17 -8.12 -0.11
CA THR A 107 -3.97 -9.25 -1.02
C THR A 107 -5.24 -9.57 -1.82
N ILE A 108 -6.41 -9.60 -1.17
CA ILE A 108 -7.72 -9.76 -1.82
C ILE A 108 -7.92 -8.68 -2.89
N ASN A 109 -7.74 -7.41 -2.51
CA ASN A 109 -7.97 -6.28 -3.41
C ASN A 109 -7.00 -6.26 -4.59
N VAL A 110 -5.72 -6.58 -4.36
CA VAL A 110 -4.71 -6.70 -5.42
C VAL A 110 -5.07 -7.82 -6.39
N ASN A 111 -5.45 -8.99 -5.88
CA ASN A 111 -5.84 -10.11 -6.73
C ASN A 111 -7.10 -9.79 -7.57
N LYS A 112 -8.07 -9.05 -7.01
CA LYS A 112 -9.22 -8.52 -7.76
C LYS A 112 -8.79 -7.55 -8.87
N MET A 113 -7.88 -6.61 -8.57
CA MET A 113 -7.36 -5.66 -9.57
C MET A 113 -6.65 -6.37 -10.73
N ILE A 114 -5.82 -7.37 -10.43
CA ILE A 114 -5.09 -8.14 -11.45
C ILE A 114 -6.06 -8.95 -12.31
N ARG A 115 -7.07 -9.58 -11.68
CA ARG A 115 -8.14 -10.29 -12.40
C ARG A 115 -8.96 -9.35 -13.29
N ALA A 116 -9.13 -8.09 -12.89
CA ALA A 116 -9.73 -7.04 -13.71
C ALA A 116 -8.79 -6.48 -14.80
N GLY A 117 -7.59 -7.04 -14.96
CA GLY A 117 -6.62 -6.66 -15.99
C GLY A 117 -5.77 -5.44 -15.68
N CYS A 118 -5.64 -5.08 -14.41
CA CYS A 118 -4.74 -4.01 -13.99
C CYS A 118 -3.35 -4.54 -13.67
N LYS A 119 -2.32 -3.70 -13.87
CA LYS A 119 -1.03 -3.83 -13.20
C LYS A 119 -1.09 -3.09 -11.87
N VAL A 120 -0.46 -3.64 -10.84
CA VAL A 120 -0.49 -3.08 -9.50
C VAL A 120 0.93 -2.74 -9.06
N LYS A 121 1.13 -1.49 -8.61
CA LYS A 121 2.37 -1.05 -7.97
C LYS A 121 2.17 -0.97 -6.46
N ILE A 122 2.98 -1.72 -5.72
CA ILE A 122 3.04 -1.61 -4.26
C ILE A 122 4.24 -0.72 -3.92
N TRP A 123 3.94 0.50 -3.45
CA TRP A 123 4.93 1.51 -3.12
C TRP A 123 5.38 1.35 -1.67
N ILE A 124 6.60 0.84 -1.50
CA ILE A 124 7.26 0.73 -0.19
C ILE A 124 7.82 2.11 0.15
N ALA A 125 7.03 2.85 0.93
CA ALA A 125 7.21 4.27 1.19
C ALA A 125 8.23 4.50 2.33
N ASP A 126 9.47 4.07 2.13
CA ASP A 126 10.54 4.10 3.12
C ASP A 126 11.00 5.52 3.47
N TRP A 127 11.14 6.44 2.50
CA TRP A 127 11.37 7.85 2.80
C TRP A 127 10.17 8.51 3.49
N PHE A 128 8.95 8.12 3.14
CA PHE A 128 7.75 8.63 3.79
C PHE A 128 7.67 8.21 5.26
N ALA A 129 7.95 6.94 5.55
CA ALA A 129 8.08 6.46 6.92
C ALA A 129 9.17 7.21 7.70
N GLN A 130 10.29 7.55 7.06
CA GLN A 130 11.35 8.36 7.67
C GLN A 130 10.88 9.80 7.95
N LEU A 131 10.22 10.46 6.99
CA LEU A 131 9.64 11.80 7.14
C LEU A 131 8.58 11.85 8.25
N ASN A 132 7.86 10.76 8.47
CA ASN A 132 6.87 10.61 9.55
C ASN A 132 7.47 10.00 10.84
N ASN A 133 8.80 10.02 10.96
CA ASN A 133 9.58 9.57 12.14
C ASN A 133 9.27 8.15 12.63
N LYS A 134 8.86 7.25 11.73
CA LYS A 134 8.65 5.84 12.05
C LYS A 134 10.00 5.16 12.30
N MET A 135 10.03 4.20 13.22
CA MET A 135 11.27 3.54 13.66
C MET A 135 12.36 4.52 14.14
N GLY A 136 11.94 5.67 14.71
CA GLY A 136 12.84 6.76 15.10
C GLY A 136 13.59 7.41 13.93
N GLY A 137 13.03 7.35 12.71
CA GLY A 137 13.65 7.90 11.51
C GLY A 137 14.82 7.08 10.95
N ASP A 138 15.06 5.88 11.48
CA ASP A 138 16.14 4.99 11.05
C ASP A 138 15.76 4.24 9.76
N LEU A 139 16.29 4.73 8.64
CA LEU A 139 15.99 4.17 7.32
C LEU A 139 16.36 2.69 7.19
N LYS A 140 17.41 2.20 7.87
CA LYS A 140 17.79 0.79 7.79
C LYS A 140 16.76 -0.10 8.48
N LYS A 141 16.22 0.35 9.62
CA LYS A 141 15.12 -0.34 10.30
C LYS A 141 13.85 -0.31 9.45
N ILE A 142 13.50 0.84 8.88
CA ILE A 142 12.36 0.99 7.98
C ILE A 142 12.48 0.03 6.79
N GLN A 143 13.64 -0.04 6.13
CA GLN A 143 13.85 -0.95 5.01
C GLN A 143 13.81 -2.43 5.42
N THR A 144 14.24 -2.75 6.64
CA THR A 144 14.07 -4.10 7.18
C THR A 144 12.60 -4.46 7.36
N VAL A 145 11.79 -3.52 7.87
CA VAL A 145 10.33 -3.69 7.94
C VAL A 145 9.72 -3.82 6.55
N GLY A 146 10.15 -3.04 5.57
CA GLY A 146 9.64 -3.11 4.20
C GLY A 146 9.88 -4.48 3.56
N ARG A 147 11.06 -5.09 3.76
CA ARG A 147 11.34 -6.47 3.32
C ARG A 147 10.43 -7.49 4.02
N TYR A 148 10.24 -7.36 5.33
CA TYR A 148 9.29 -8.18 6.08
C TYR A 148 7.84 -8.06 5.54
N MET A 149 7.40 -6.86 5.16
CA MET A 149 6.09 -6.64 4.57
C MET A 149 5.94 -7.34 3.21
N ILE A 150 6.96 -7.26 2.36
CA ILE A 150 7.00 -7.96 1.07
C ILE A 150 6.86 -9.48 1.26
N GLU A 151 7.59 -10.06 2.20
CA GLU A 151 7.51 -11.51 2.50
C GLU A 151 6.11 -11.93 2.97
N ILE A 152 5.40 -11.07 3.71
CA ILE A 152 4.00 -11.32 4.08
C ILE A 152 3.09 -11.37 2.86
N TRP A 153 3.16 -10.38 1.97
CA TRP A 153 2.28 -10.35 0.79
C TRP A 153 2.51 -11.54 -0.13
N LYS A 154 3.77 -11.96 -0.32
CA LYS A 154 4.09 -13.20 -1.04
C LYS A 154 3.45 -14.41 -0.38
N ALA A 155 3.63 -14.57 0.94
CA ALA A 155 3.11 -15.72 1.67
C ALA A 155 1.57 -15.71 1.81
N ALA A 156 0.94 -14.53 1.77
CA ALA A 156 -0.51 -14.38 1.75
C ALA A 156 -1.15 -14.74 0.40
N GLY A 157 -0.37 -15.11 -0.63
CA GLY A 157 -0.91 -15.48 -1.94
C GLY A 157 -1.30 -14.28 -2.80
N MET A 158 -0.61 -13.15 -2.66
CA MET A 158 -0.69 -12.06 -3.63
C MET A 158 -0.19 -12.55 -4.98
N ASN A 159 -0.98 -12.34 -6.04
CA ASN A 159 -0.61 -12.73 -7.39
C ASN A 159 0.53 -11.84 -7.88
N LEU A 160 1.75 -12.37 -7.89
CA LEU A 160 2.96 -11.60 -8.18
C LEU A 160 3.13 -11.28 -9.67
N ASP A 161 2.44 -11.99 -10.57
CA ASP A 161 2.59 -11.79 -12.02
C ASP A 161 2.13 -10.40 -12.46
N GLY A 162 1.17 -9.82 -11.72
CA GLY A 162 0.64 -8.48 -11.96
C GLY A 162 1.15 -7.40 -11.01
N VAL A 163 2.12 -7.71 -10.12
CA VAL A 163 2.58 -6.80 -9.05
C VAL A 163 4.03 -6.37 -9.26
N GLU A 164 4.27 -5.08 -9.05
CA GLU A 164 5.61 -4.50 -8.94
C GLU A 164 5.82 -3.89 -7.54
N PHE A 165 6.79 -4.40 -6.79
CA PHE A 165 7.21 -3.78 -5.52
C PHE A 165 8.28 -2.72 -5.80
N LEU A 166 7.99 -1.48 -5.44
CA LEU A 166 8.84 -0.34 -5.72
C LEU A 166 9.22 0.39 -4.42
N TRP A 167 10.50 0.68 -4.24
CA TRP A 167 11.00 1.40 -3.06
C TRP A 167 11.06 2.89 -3.34
N SER A 168 10.48 3.70 -2.45
CA SER A 168 10.37 5.14 -2.69
C SER A 168 11.73 5.82 -2.81
N SER A 169 12.66 5.48 -1.92
CA SER A 169 14.02 6.03 -1.97
C SER A 169 14.75 5.64 -3.26
N GLU A 170 14.64 4.39 -3.70
CA GLU A 170 15.35 3.92 -4.91
C GLU A 170 14.80 4.57 -6.18
N GLU A 171 13.48 4.53 -6.36
CA GLU A 171 12.82 5.04 -7.56
C GLU A 171 12.94 6.55 -7.67
N ILE A 172 12.76 7.29 -6.57
CA ILE A 172 12.91 8.75 -6.58
C ILE A 172 14.36 9.13 -6.89
N ASN A 173 15.36 8.47 -6.29
CA ASN A 173 16.76 8.77 -6.59
C ASN A 173 17.11 8.48 -8.05
N ARG A 174 16.60 7.37 -8.61
CA ARG A 174 16.86 6.97 -10.00
C ARG A 174 16.37 8.01 -11.02
N ARG A 175 15.28 8.72 -10.71
CA ARG A 175 14.65 9.73 -11.58
C ARG A 175 14.42 11.04 -10.84
N ALA A 176 15.41 11.47 -10.06
CA ALA A 176 15.30 12.64 -9.17
C ALA A 176 14.98 13.94 -9.93
N ASN A 177 15.51 14.08 -11.14
CA ASN A 177 15.26 15.22 -12.03
C ASN A 177 13.81 15.27 -12.56
N GLU A 178 13.07 14.16 -12.52
CA GLU A 178 11.63 14.13 -12.86
C GLU A 178 10.78 14.39 -11.61
N TYR A 179 11.15 13.78 -10.49
CA TYR A 179 10.33 13.75 -9.28
C TYR A 179 10.31 15.08 -8.52
N TRP A 180 11.48 15.65 -8.22
CA TRP A 180 11.54 16.84 -7.35
C TRP A 180 10.95 18.11 -7.98
N PRO A 181 11.10 18.38 -9.29
CA PRO A 181 10.38 19.49 -9.92
C PRO A 181 8.86 19.37 -9.78
N LEU A 182 8.32 18.16 -9.85
CA LEU A 182 6.89 17.90 -9.65
C LEU A 182 6.46 18.21 -8.21
N VAL A 183 7.22 17.74 -7.20
CA VAL A 183 6.97 18.06 -5.79
C VAL A 183 6.97 19.58 -5.55
N MET A 184 7.96 20.29 -6.12
CA MET A 184 8.09 21.74 -5.98
C MET A 184 6.96 22.49 -6.68
N ASP A 185 6.50 22.04 -7.86
CA ASP A 185 5.38 22.67 -8.57
C ASP A 185 4.05 22.47 -7.82
N ILE A 186 3.81 21.27 -7.27
CA ILE A 186 2.66 21.00 -6.40
C ILE A 186 2.69 21.94 -5.19
N GLY A 187 3.84 22.08 -4.53
CA GLY A 187 4.02 23.00 -3.41
C GLY A 187 3.78 24.47 -3.80
N ARG A 188 4.27 24.91 -4.96
CA ARG A 188 4.10 26.29 -5.46
C ARG A 188 2.64 26.65 -5.76
N LYS A 189 1.83 25.67 -6.17
CA LYS A 189 0.41 25.87 -6.52
C LYS A 189 -0.54 25.77 -5.34
N ASN A 190 -0.06 25.33 -4.17
CA ASN A 190 -0.90 25.11 -2.99
C ASN A 190 -0.42 25.94 -1.81
N ASN A 191 -1.36 26.58 -1.11
CA ASN A 191 -1.03 27.25 0.15
C ASN A 191 -0.80 26.24 1.28
N ILE A 192 -0.09 26.67 2.33
CA ILE A 192 0.24 25.82 3.48
C ILE A 192 -1.02 25.21 4.10
N LYS A 193 -2.10 25.99 4.27
CA LYS A 193 -3.37 25.51 4.84
C LYS A 193 -3.96 24.33 4.07
N ARG A 194 -3.86 24.32 2.73
CA ARG A 194 -4.35 23.22 1.88
C ARG A 194 -3.51 21.95 2.08
N ILE A 195 -2.20 22.10 2.24
CA ILE A 195 -1.27 20.99 2.50
C ILE A 195 -1.46 20.44 3.91
N THR A 196 -1.55 21.30 4.93
CA THR A 196 -1.78 20.90 6.33
C THR A 196 -3.06 20.08 6.50
N ARG A 197 -4.13 20.40 5.77
CA ARG A 197 -5.37 19.61 5.78
C ARG A 197 -5.18 18.16 5.33
N CYS A 198 -4.17 17.88 4.51
CA CYS A 198 -3.81 16.54 4.10
C CYS A 198 -2.98 15.77 5.13
N CYS A 199 -2.51 16.38 6.23
CA CYS A 199 -1.64 15.67 7.17
C CYS A 199 -2.31 14.49 7.89
N THR A 200 -3.65 14.39 7.85
CA THR A 200 -4.38 13.20 8.31
C THR A 200 -3.98 11.91 7.58
N ILE A 201 -3.45 12.00 6.35
CA ILE A 201 -2.98 10.84 5.58
C ILE A 201 -1.81 10.11 6.27
N MET A 202 -1.03 10.83 7.08
CA MET A 202 0.11 10.28 7.84
C MET A 202 -0.23 10.02 9.31
N GLY A 203 -1.52 10.06 9.67
CA GLY A 203 -2.02 9.84 11.03
C GLY A 203 -1.82 11.03 11.98
N ARG A 204 -1.62 12.23 11.45
CA ARG A 204 -1.45 13.48 12.22
C ARG A 204 -2.71 14.33 12.16
N SER A 205 -3.02 15.05 13.24
CA SER A 205 -4.07 16.07 13.19
C SER A 205 -3.59 17.32 12.45
N ASP A 206 -4.53 18.13 11.93
CA ASP A 206 -4.24 19.40 11.27
C ASP A 206 -3.95 20.55 12.27
N ASN A 207 -4.03 20.26 13.57
CA ASN A 207 -3.77 21.19 14.67
C ASN A 207 -2.48 20.86 15.46
N GLU A 208 -1.75 19.79 15.08
CA GLU A 208 -0.45 19.46 15.66
C GLU A 208 0.64 20.42 15.17
N GLU A 209 1.70 20.61 15.97
CA GLU A 209 2.91 21.27 15.51
C GLU A 209 3.63 20.35 14.50
N LEU A 210 3.57 20.73 13.22
CA LEU A 210 4.15 19.96 12.13
C LEU A 210 5.58 20.41 11.84
N THR A 211 6.47 19.44 11.65
CA THR A 211 7.78 19.66 11.05
C THR A 211 7.65 20.02 9.57
N ALA A 212 8.65 20.69 8.99
CA ALA A 212 8.68 20.96 7.55
C ALA A 212 8.62 19.67 6.70
N ALA A 213 9.22 18.58 7.18
CA ALA A 213 9.15 17.26 6.55
C ALA A 213 7.69 16.79 6.37
N GLN A 214 6.84 17.03 7.36
CA GLN A 214 5.41 16.68 7.32
C GLN A 214 4.57 17.62 6.44
N ILE A 215 5.10 18.77 6.05
CA ILE A 215 4.52 19.62 5.01
C ILE A 215 4.94 19.13 3.61
N PHE A 216 6.18 18.65 3.46
CA PHE A 216 6.63 18.06 2.20
C PHE A 216 5.94 16.71 1.90
N TYR A 217 5.59 15.94 2.93
CA TYR A 217 5.01 14.61 2.77
C TYR A 217 3.77 14.60 1.85
N PRO A 218 2.70 15.41 2.05
CA PRO A 218 1.56 15.40 1.14
C PRO A 218 1.90 15.85 -0.28
N CYS A 219 2.85 16.77 -0.44
CA CYS A 219 3.34 17.19 -1.76
C CYS A 219 4.03 16.02 -2.48
N MET A 220 4.85 15.26 -1.75
CA MET A 220 5.52 14.05 -2.24
C MET A 220 4.53 12.96 -2.61
N GLN A 221 3.56 12.65 -1.74
CA GLN A 221 2.56 11.61 -2.04
C GLN A 221 1.64 12.01 -3.21
N CYS A 222 1.35 13.30 -3.37
CA CYS A 222 0.67 13.80 -4.57
C CYS A 222 1.53 13.62 -5.83
N ALA A 223 2.84 13.87 -5.74
CA ALA A 223 3.78 13.66 -6.84
C ALA A 223 3.89 12.19 -7.25
N ASP A 224 3.86 11.26 -6.28
CA ASP A 224 3.93 9.80 -6.53
C ASP A 224 2.87 9.34 -7.55
N ILE A 225 1.65 9.85 -7.45
CA ILE A 225 0.54 9.47 -8.35
C ILE A 225 0.93 9.68 -9.82
N PHE A 226 1.56 10.81 -10.13
CA PHE A 226 1.99 11.13 -11.50
C PHE A 226 3.30 10.45 -11.86
N PHE A 227 4.24 10.37 -10.92
CA PHE A 227 5.56 9.77 -11.10
C PHE A 227 5.49 8.26 -11.37
N LEU A 228 4.58 7.57 -10.69
CA LEU A 228 4.26 6.16 -10.88
C LEU A 228 3.36 5.91 -12.10
N LYS A 229 2.82 6.99 -12.69
CA LYS A 229 1.84 6.95 -13.79
C LYS A 229 0.60 6.14 -13.42
N ALA A 230 0.15 6.26 -12.17
CA ALA A 230 -1.05 5.58 -11.70
C ALA A 230 -2.29 6.15 -12.40
N ASP A 231 -3.13 5.26 -12.93
CA ASP A 231 -4.46 5.63 -13.40
C ASP A 231 -5.48 5.50 -12.27
N ILE A 232 -5.28 4.55 -11.35
CA ILE A 232 -6.16 4.28 -10.21
C ILE A 232 -5.37 4.36 -8.90
N CYS A 233 -5.73 5.31 -8.04
CA CYS A 233 -5.25 5.39 -6.66
C CYS A 233 -6.11 4.46 -5.79
N GLN A 234 -5.61 3.25 -5.48
CA GLN A 234 -6.33 2.25 -4.69
C GLN A 234 -5.82 2.23 -3.23
N LEU A 235 -6.12 3.31 -2.50
CA LEU A 235 -5.69 3.50 -1.11
C LEU A 235 -6.88 3.46 -0.15
N GLY A 236 -6.64 3.54 1.16
CA GLY A 236 -7.72 3.59 2.16
C GLY A 236 -8.48 4.92 2.12
N MET A 237 -9.69 4.96 2.67
CA MET A 237 -10.48 6.21 2.81
C MET A 237 -9.72 7.33 3.54
N ASP A 238 -8.79 6.99 4.43
CA ASP A 238 -7.93 7.95 5.13
C ASP A 238 -6.94 8.69 4.20
N GLN A 239 -6.64 8.14 3.03
CA GLN A 239 -5.77 8.75 2.02
C GLN A 239 -6.52 9.67 1.03
N ARG A 240 -7.85 9.74 1.12
CA ARG A 240 -8.71 10.46 0.17
C ARG A 240 -8.30 11.92 -0.06
N LYS A 241 -7.86 12.64 0.98
CA LYS A 241 -7.55 14.08 0.88
C LYS A 241 -6.38 14.40 -0.06
N VAL A 242 -5.33 13.56 -0.08
CA VAL A 242 -4.19 13.76 -1.00
C VAL A 242 -4.52 13.27 -2.40
N ASN A 243 -5.36 12.25 -2.53
CA ASN A 243 -5.87 11.83 -3.84
C ASN A 243 -6.74 12.94 -4.48
N MET A 244 -7.55 13.65 -3.68
CA MET A 244 -8.28 14.83 -4.14
C MET A 244 -7.34 15.99 -4.49
N LEU A 245 -6.26 16.20 -3.71
CA LEU A 245 -5.21 17.17 -4.06
C LEU A 245 -4.60 16.89 -5.43
N ALA A 246 -4.39 15.63 -5.80
CA ALA A 246 -3.89 15.27 -7.13
C ALA A 246 -4.90 15.58 -8.24
N ARG A 247 -6.20 15.38 -7.99
CA ARG A 247 -7.25 15.76 -8.95
C ARG A 247 -7.37 17.27 -9.12
N GLU A 248 -7.24 18.05 -8.04
CA GLU A 248 -7.17 19.51 -8.06
C GLU A 248 -5.93 19.99 -8.81
N TYR A 249 -4.76 19.39 -8.55
CA TYR A 249 -3.53 19.70 -9.25
C TYR A 249 -3.66 19.47 -10.76
N CYS A 250 -4.39 18.42 -11.20
CA CYS A 250 -4.69 18.21 -12.62
C CYS A 250 -5.43 19.40 -13.25
N ASP A 251 -6.34 20.06 -12.51
CA ASP A 251 -7.02 21.26 -12.99
C ASP A 251 -6.03 22.42 -13.17
N ASP A 252 -5.15 22.62 -12.19
CA ASP A 252 -4.13 23.68 -12.20
C ASP A 252 -3.11 23.55 -13.35
N ILE A 253 -2.85 22.33 -13.81
CA ILE A 253 -1.96 22.04 -14.95
C ILE A 253 -2.72 21.72 -16.23
N LYS A 254 -4.06 21.84 -16.23
CA LYS A 254 -4.96 21.58 -17.37
C LYS A 254 -4.81 20.16 -17.93
N ARG A 255 -4.49 19.18 -17.08
CA ARG A 255 -4.43 17.76 -17.43
C ARG A 255 -5.84 17.17 -17.41
N LYS A 256 -6.32 16.74 -18.58
CA LYS A 256 -7.65 16.14 -18.75
C LYS A 256 -7.80 14.79 -18.06
N ASN A 257 -6.79 13.94 -18.16
CA ASN A 257 -6.83 12.59 -17.59
C ASN A 257 -6.41 12.65 -16.11
N LYS A 258 -7.42 12.74 -15.24
CA LYS A 258 -7.26 12.70 -13.79
C LYS A 258 -7.14 11.26 -13.30
N PRO A 259 -6.41 11.01 -12.19
CA PRO A 259 -6.41 9.70 -11.55
C PRO A 259 -7.80 9.37 -10.99
N ILE A 260 -8.25 8.14 -11.20
CA ILE A 260 -9.43 7.58 -10.53
C ILE A 260 -9.03 7.34 -9.08
N ILE A 261 -9.88 7.74 -8.14
CA ILE A 261 -9.71 7.42 -6.72
C ILE A 261 -10.64 6.25 -6.41
N LEU A 262 -10.10 5.11 -5.99
CA LEU A 262 -10.86 3.92 -5.60
C LEU A 262 -10.52 3.58 -4.16
N SER A 263 -11.17 4.30 -3.24
CA SER A 263 -10.86 4.26 -1.82
C SER A 263 -11.53 3.05 -1.17
N HIS A 264 -10.76 2.18 -0.51
CA HIS A 264 -11.33 1.00 0.17
C HIS A 264 -11.71 1.29 1.62
N HIS A 265 -12.64 0.46 2.12
CA HIS A 265 -13.16 0.51 3.48
C HIS A 265 -12.07 0.34 4.55
N MET A 266 -12.18 1.08 5.64
CA MET A 266 -11.25 1.02 6.77
C MET A 266 -11.69 -0.07 7.75
N LEU A 267 -10.98 -1.20 7.76
CA LEU A 267 -11.31 -2.29 8.67
C LEU A 267 -11.17 -1.84 10.15
N PRO A 268 -12.19 -2.05 10.99
CA PRO A 268 -12.21 -1.57 12.36
C PRO A 268 -11.28 -2.37 13.27
N GLY A 269 -10.97 -1.75 14.42
CA GLY A 269 -10.37 -2.46 15.55
C GLY A 269 -11.42 -3.28 16.30
N PHE A 270 -10.98 -4.27 17.07
CA PHE A 270 -11.91 -5.15 17.80
C PHE A 270 -12.57 -4.51 19.04
N LYS A 271 -12.21 -3.29 19.43
CA LYS A 271 -12.87 -2.60 20.55
C LYS A 271 -14.04 -1.76 20.03
N GLU A 272 -15.06 -1.60 20.87
CA GLU A 272 -16.22 -0.75 20.57
C GLU A 272 -15.78 0.68 20.21
N GLY A 273 -16.35 1.22 19.13
CA GLY A 273 -16.05 2.57 18.65
C GLY A 273 -14.69 2.76 17.97
N GLN A 274 -13.88 1.71 17.78
CA GLN A 274 -12.63 1.81 17.04
C GLN A 274 -12.86 1.65 15.53
N GLU A 275 -13.18 2.76 14.85
CA GLU A 275 -13.45 2.82 13.41
C GLU A 275 -12.27 2.41 12.51
N LYS A 276 -11.04 2.38 13.06
CA LYS A 276 -9.84 1.96 12.33
C LYS A 276 -8.93 1.17 13.25
N MET A 277 -8.41 0.06 12.73
CA MET A 277 -7.35 -0.69 13.40
C MET A 277 -6.09 0.17 13.62
N SER A 278 -5.54 0.14 14.83
CA SER A 278 -4.31 0.86 15.17
C SER A 278 -3.21 -0.08 15.61
N LYS A 279 -1.97 0.22 15.19
CA LYS A 279 -0.76 -0.45 15.70
C LYS A 279 -0.48 -0.11 17.17
N SER A 280 -1.04 1.00 17.70
CA SER A 280 -0.85 1.45 19.08
C SER A 280 -1.59 0.64 20.12
N ASP A 281 -2.60 -0.13 19.70
CA ASP A 281 -3.35 -1.03 20.55
C ASP A 281 -3.22 -2.47 20.03
N PRO A 282 -2.16 -3.21 20.45
CA PRO A 282 -1.92 -4.56 19.96
C PRO A 282 -3.05 -5.54 20.25
N THR A 283 -3.96 -5.21 21.18
CA THR A 283 -5.09 -6.05 21.55
C THR A 283 -6.28 -5.89 20.61
N SER A 284 -6.36 -4.77 19.89
CA SER A 284 -7.48 -4.50 18.98
C SER A 284 -7.18 -4.81 17.51
N ALA A 285 -5.96 -5.23 17.19
CA ALA A 285 -5.48 -5.55 15.86
C ALA A 285 -5.02 -7.01 15.76
N ILE A 286 -5.39 -7.72 14.70
CA ILE A 286 -4.73 -8.99 14.33
C ILE A 286 -3.50 -8.66 13.49
N PHE A 287 -2.34 -9.16 13.89
CA PHE A 287 -1.12 -9.10 13.10
C PHE A 287 -0.96 -10.36 12.24
N MET A 288 -0.31 -10.21 11.10
CA MET A 288 -0.21 -11.26 10.07
C MET A 288 0.50 -12.53 10.54
N GLU A 289 1.35 -12.41 11.56
CA GLU A 289 2.07 -13.53 12.18
C GLU A 289 1.63 -13.87 13.61
N ASP A 290 0.50 -13.33 14.09
CA ASP A 290 -0.04 -13.74 15.38
C ASP A 290 -0.29 -15.26 15.37
N ASP A 291 0.08 -15.94 16.46
CA ASP A 291 -0.20 -17.36 16.60
C ASP A 291 -1.69 -17.61 16.83
N GLU A 292 -2.08 -18.88 16.77
CA GLU A 292 -3.50 -19.26 16.88
C GLU A 292 -4.12 -18.88 18.22
N ALA A 293 -3.36 -18.99 19.31
CA ALA A 293 -3.84 -18.60 20.62
C ALA A 293 -4.06 -17.08 20.71
N GLN A 294 -3.18 -16.29 20.11
CA GLN A 294 -3.31 -14.83 20.03
C GLN A 294 -4.54 -14.41 19.20
N VAL A 295 -4.74 -15.01 18.03
CA VAL A 295 -5.93 -14.76 17.18
C VAL A 295 -7.21 -15.11 17.94
N ASN A 296 -7.27 -16.31 18.54
CA ASN A 296 -8.42 -16.78 19.30
C ASN A 296 -8.73 -15.86 20.49
N LEU A 297 -7.71 -15.40 21.22
CA LEU A 297 -7.86 -14.50 22.35
C LEU A 297 -8.44 -13.14 21.92
N LYS A 298 -7.89 -12.54 20.86
CA LYS A 298 -8.32 -11.23 20.35
C LYS A 298 -9.77 -11.26 19.86
N ILE A 299 -10.15 -12.28 19.08
CA ILE A 299 -11.52 -12.43 18.58
C ILE A 299 -12.49 -12.75 19.72
N LYS A 300 -12.07 -13.56 20.71
CA LYS A 300 -12.88 -13.81 21.91
C LYS A 300 -13.21 -12.51 22.64
N GLN A 301 -12.25 -11.59 22.74
CA GLN A 301 -12.39 -10.29 23.40
C GLN A 301 -13.05 -9.20 22.53
N ALA A 302 -13.26 -9.46 21.24
CA ALA A 302 -13.80 -8.47 20.32
C ALA A 302 -15.22 -8.03 20.69
N PHE A 303 -15.53 -6.77 20.42
CA PHE A 303 -16.89 -6.25 20.46
C PHE A 303 -17.74 -7.00 19.42
N CYS A 304 -18.84 -7.60 19.88
CA CYS A 304 -19.76 -8.40 19.05
C CYS A 304 -21.12 -8.46 19.75
N PRO A 305 -21.83 -7.33 19.82
CA PRO A 305 -23.12 -7.25 20.51
C PRO A 305 -24.16 -8.15 19.83
N PRO A 306 -24.97 -8.92 20.59
CA PRO A 306 -25.99 -9.80 20.01
C PRO A 306 -27.04 -8.99 19.24
N LYS A 307 -27.44 -9.49 18.06
CA LYS A 307 -28.45 -8.89 17.17
C LYS A 307 -28.16 -7.48 16.65
N ILE A 308 -26.96 -6.94 16.90
CA ILE A 308 -26.54 -5.63 16.40
C ILE A 308 -25.47 -5.84 15.33
N VAL A 309 -25.83 -5.49 14.10
CA VAL A 309 -24.96 -5.59 12.92
C VAL A 309 -24.15 -4.32 12.72
N ASP A 310 -24.77 -3.16 12.94
CA ASP A 310 -24.11 -1.86 12.78
C ASP A 310 -22.85 -1.77 13.65
N LYS A 311 -21.73 -1.39 13.01
CA LYS A 311 -20.40 -1.24 13.63
C LYS A 311 -19.93 -2.46 14.43
N ASN A 312 -20.29 -3.67 13.98
CA ASN A 312 -19.85 -4.91 14.59
C ASN A 312 -18.57 -5.42 13.91
N PRO A 313 -17.38 -5.29 14.55
CA PRO A 313 -16.12 -5.62 13.90
C PRO A 313 -16.00 -7.11 13.56
N CYS A 314 -16.68 -8.01 14.26
CA CYS A 314 -16.67 -9.42 13.89
C CYS A 314 -17.37 -9.64 12.54
N LEU A 315 -18.50 -8.99 12.33
CA LEU A 315 -19.28 -9.10 11.09
C LEU A 315 -18.56 -8.44 9.92
N GLU A 316 -17.92 -7.29 10.16
CA GLU A 316 -17.10 -6.62 9.14
C GLU A 316 -15.91 -7.49 8.69
N TYR A 317 -15.27 -8.23 9.60
CA TYR A 317 -14.20 -9.16 9.20
C TYR A 317 -14.75 -10.30 8.36
N ILE A 318 -15.96 -10.78 8.67
CA ILE A 318 -16.60 -11.81 7.85
C ILE A 318 -16.89 -11.26 6.45
N GLN A 319 -17.44 -10.06 6.35
CA GLN A 319 -17.77 -9.39 5.09
C GLN A 319 -16.55 -9.06 4.22
N TYR A 320 -15.49 -8.49 4.81
CA TYR A 320 -14.35 -7.95 4.06
C TYR A 320 -13.15 -8.89 3.96
N ILE A 321 -13.11 -9.95 4.77
CA ILE A 321 -12.02 -10.94 4.76
C ILE A 321 -12.55 -12.32 4.43
N VAL A 322 -13.47 -12.86 5.23
CA VAL A 322 -13.81 -14.29 5.16
C VAL A 322 -14.59 -14.63 3.89
N PHE A 323 -15.64 -13.87 3.58
CA PHE A 323 -16.41 -14.05 2.35
C PHE A 323 -15.54 -13.86 1.09
N PRO A 324 -14.77 -12.78 0.92
CA PRO A 324 -13.93 -12.62 -0.26
C PRO A 324 -12.79 -13.65 -0.38
N TRP A 325 -12.45 -14.36 0.70
CA TRP A 325 -11.39 -15.36 0.70
C TRP A 325 -11.89 -16.78 0.45
N PHE A 326 -13.03 -17.16 1.03
CA PHE A 326 -13.56 -18.54 0.95
C PHE A 326 -14.86 -18.66 0.16
N ASP A 327 -15.48 -17.55 -0.25
CA ASP A 327 -16.82 -17.46 -0.86
C ASP A 327 -17.96 -17.99 0.04
N LYS A 328 -17.67 -18.26 1.31
CA LYS A 328 -18.63 -18.75 2.32
C LYS A 328 -18.14 -18.49 3.75
N PHE A 329 -19.06 -18.60 4.71
CA PHE A 329 -18.75 -18.64 6.13
C PHE A 329 -19.38 -19.85 6.81
N GLU A 330 -18.58 -20.67 7.48
CA GLU A 330 -19.03 -21.90 8.13
C GLU A 330 -19.08 -21.74 9.65
N VAL A 331 -20.25 -21.95 10.24
CA VAL A 331 -20.47 -21.93 11.68
C VAL A 331 -20.74 -23.36 12.17
N VAL A 332 -19.79 -23.89 12.94
CA VAL A 332 -19.90 -25.21 13.58
C VAL A 332 -20.46 -25.03 14.99
N ARG A 333 -21.65 -25.55 15.24
CA ARG A 333 -22.35 -25.41 16.53
C ARG A 333 -23.11 -26.70 16.88
N LYS A 334 -23.39 -26.88 18.16
CA LYS A 334 -24.13 -28.06 18.65
C LYS A 334 -25.55 -28.09 18.05
N GLU A 335 -26.13 -29.27 17.91
CA GLU A 335 -27.52 -29.44 17.45
C GLU A 335 -28.52 -28.56 18.23
N ASN A 336 -28.37 -28.51 19.55
CA ASN A 336 -29.22 -27.68 20.42
C ASN A 336 -29.11 -26.17 20.16
N ASN A 337 -28.07 -25.72 19.45
CA ASN A 337 -27.87 -24.33 19.04
C ASN A 337 -28.21 -24.12 17.55
N GLY A 338 -28.92 -25.06 16.91
CA GLY A 338 -29.34 -24.96 15.51
C GLY A 338 -28.42 -25.63 14.50
N GLY A 339 -27.49 -26.50 14.94
CA GLY A 339 -26.65 -27.35 14.09
C GLY A 339 -25.67 -26.59 13.18
N ASN A 340 -24.76 -27.30 12.50
CA ASN A 340 -23.82 -26.66 11.59
C ASN A 340 -24.55 -25.89 10.48
N LYS A 341 -24.11 -24.68 10.18
CA LYS A 341 -24.69 -23.85 9.11
C LYS A 341 -23.57 -23.22 8.27
N THR A 342 -23.78 -23.20 6.96
CA THR A 342 -22.91 -22.50 6.00
C THR A 342 -23.69 -21.33 5.42
N PHE A 343 -23.13 -20.13 5.52
CA PHE A 343 -23.64 -18.91 4.92
C PHE A 343 -22.91 -18.66 3.60
N LEU A 344 -23.64 -18.41 2.53
CA LEU A 344 -23.06 -18.12 1.21
C LEU A 344 -23.03 -16.62 0.92
N THR A 345 -23.84 -15.83 1.63
CA THR A 345 -23.90 -14.38 1.49
C THR A 345 -23.92 -13.68 2.84
N MET A 346 -23.51 -12.41 2.85
CA MET A 346 -23.60 -11.58 4.05
C MET A 346 -25.06 -11.34 4.46
N ASP A 347 -25.98 -11.25 3.51
CA ASP A 347 -27.41 -11.03 3.76
C ASP A 347 -28.03 -12.20 4.56
N GLU A 348 -27.70 -13.44 4.22
CA GLU A 348 -28.11 -14.63 4.98
C GLU A 348 -27.59 -14.59 6.42
N LEU A 349 -26.34 -14.17 6.60
CA LEU A 349 -25.72 -14.09 7.92
C LEU A 349 -26.35 -13.00 8.78
N VAL A 350 -26.57 -11.82 8.19
CA VAL A 350 -27.21 -10.66 8.84
C VAL A 350 -28.62 -11.01 9.29
N ALA A 351 -29.43 -11.63 8.42
CA ALA A 351 -30.79 -12.02 8.76
C ALA A 351 -30.85 -12.94 9.99
N ASP A 352 -30.02 -13.98 10.02
CA ASP A 352 -29.90 -14.90 11.16
C ASP A 352 -29.40 -14.20 12.43
N TYR A 353 -28.42 -13.30 12.30
CA TYR A 353 -27.82 -12.61 13.44
C TYR A 353 -28.80 -11.61 14.07
N GLU A 354 -29.54 -10.84 13.27
CA GLU A 354 -30.56 -9.89 13.73
C GLU A 354 -31.78 -10.60 14.33
N ALA A 355 -32.21 -11.73 13.75
CA ALA A 355 -33.24 -12.58 14.34
C ALA A 355 -32.80 -13.15 15.70
N GLY A 356 -31.50 -13.35 15.89
CA GLY A 356 -30.90 -13.99 17.06
C GLY A 356 -30.79 -15.52 16.92
N ASP A 357 -30.99 -16.04 15.71
CA ASP A 357 -30.77 -17.44 15.35
C ASP A 357 -29.27 -17.77 15.28
N LEU A 358 -28.42 -16.75 15.13
CA LEU A 358 -26.97 -16.85 15.20
C LEU A 358 -26.42 -16.01 16.37
N HIS A 359 -25.81 -16.66 17.36
CA HIS A 359 -25.31 -16.00 18.56
C HIS A 359 -23.82 -15.60 18.44
N PRO A 360 -23.36 -14.49 19.04
CA PRO A 360 -21.94 -14.09 19.06
C PRO A 360 -20.97 -15.19 19.53
N ALA A 361 -21.45 -16.06 20.44
CA ALA A 361 -20.67 -17.17 20.97
C ALA A 361 -20.37 -18.27 19.95
N ASP A 362 -21.15 -18.35 18.87
CA ASP A 362 -20.91 -19.26 17.73
C ASP A 362 -20.14 -18.52 16.61
N VAL A 363 -20.44 -17.24 16.39
CA VAL A 363 -19.75 -16.40 15.38
C VAL A 363 -18.25 -16.27 15.68
N LYS A 364 -17.89 -15.94 16.92
CA LYS A 364 -16.50 -15.67 17.29
C LYS A 364 -15.57 -16.87 17.07
N PRO A 365 -15.89 -18.11 17.53
CA PRO A 365 -15.07 -19.28 17.23
C PRO A 365 -14.96 -19.58 15.74
N ALA A 366 -16.06 -19.46 14.98
CA ALA A 366 -16.07 -19.67 13.55
C ALA A 366 -15.18 -18.65 12.81
N LEU A 367 -15.29 -17.38 13.16
CA LEU A 367 -14.42 -16.32 12.66
C LEU A 367 -12.94 -16.59 13.00
N ALA A 368 -12.65 -16.96 14.25
CA ALA A 368 -11.28 -17.25 14.67
C ALA A 368 -10.67 -18.42 13.90
N LYS A 369 -11.45 -19.49 13.65
CA LYS A 369 -11.02 -20.61 12.81
C LYS A 369 -10.70 -20.13 11.39
N ALA A 370 -11.61 -19.39 10.75
CA ALA A 370 -11.40 -18.89 9.40
C ALA A 370 -10.16 -17.99 9.28
N ILE A 371 -9.97 -17.04 10.21
CA ILE A 371 -8.79 -16.16 10.21
C ILE A 371 -7.51 -16.97 10.42
N ASN A 372 -7.52 -17.98 11.30
CA ASN A 372 -6.37 -18.85 11.49
C ASN A 372 -5.98 -19.63 10.23
N GLU A 373 -6.96 -20.14 9.49
CA GLU A 373 -6.73 -20.82 8.21
C GLU A 373 -6.12 -19.85 7.19
N ILE A 374 -6.64 -18.61 7.09
CA ILE A 374 -6.10 -17.57 6.20
C ILE A 374 -4.65 -17.20 6.55
N LEU A 375 -4.32 -17.09 7.85
CA LEU A 375 -2.98 -16.71 8.30
C LEU A 375 -1.99 -17.89 8.32
N LYS A 376 -2.46 -19.13 8.13
CA LYS A 376 -1.60 -20.32 8.20
C LYS A 376 -0.44 -20.27 7.19
N PRO A 377 -0.62 -19.95 5.90
CA PRO A 377 0.49 -19.89 4.94
C PRO A 377 1.57 -18.87 5.33
N VAL A 378 1.18 -17.74 5.91
CA VAL A 378 2.12 -16.72 6.41
C VAL A 378 2.92 -17.26 7.59
N ARG A 379 2.24 -17.89 8.57
CA ARG A 379 2.92 -18.52 9.72
C ARG A 379 3.87 -19.62 9.28
N ASP A 380 3.47 -20.47 8.34
CA ASP A 380 4.30 -21.53 7.80
C ASP A 380 5.57 -20.94 7.13
N HIS A 381 5.42 -19.92 6.29
CA HIS A 381 6.53 -19.24 5.61
C HIS A 381 7.60 -18.71 6.58
N PHE A 382 7.17 -18.00 7.62
CA PHE A 382 8.09 -17.46 8.63
C PHE A 382 8.70 -18.53 9.55
N ASN A 383 8.15 -19.74 9.57
CA ASN A 383 8.72 -20.87 10.30
C ASN A 383 9.70 -21.68 9.45
N SER A 384 9.46 -21.81 8.14
CA SER A 384 10.26 -22.63 7.23
C SER A 384 11.41 -21.87 6.54
N SER A 385 11.25 -20.57 6.26
CA SER A 385 12.29 -19.73 5.65
C SER A 385 13.20 -19.12 6.70
N SER A 386 14.50 -19.45 6.68
CA SER A 386 15.49 -18.91 7.61
C SER A 386 15.61 -17.40 7.50
N GLU A 387 15.61 -16.86 6.28
CA GLU A 387 15.66 -15.42 6.02
C GLU A 387 14.42 -14.71 6.54
N ALA A 388 13.22 -15.20 6.20
CA ALA A 388 11.97 -14.61 6.67
C ALA A 388 11.90 -14.64 8.20
N LYS A 389 12.31 -15.74 8.83
CA LYS A 389 12.38 -15.88 10.28
C LYS A 389 13.31 -14.86 10.94
N ILE A 390 14.48 -14.59 10.35
CA ILE A 390 15.40 -13.55 10.82
C ILE A 390 14.75 -12.17 10.71
N LEU A 391 14.11 -11.86 9.59
CA LEU A 391 13.38 -10.60 9.39
C LEU A 391 12.31 -10.42 10.46
N LEU A 392 11.46 -11.42 10.68
CA LEU A 392 10.40 -11.37 11.69
C LEU A 392 10.94 -11.16 13.10
N ASN A 393 11.96 -11.93 13.49
CA ASN A 393 12.59 -11.80 14.80
C ASN A 393 13.22 -10.42 15.01
N THR A 394 13.75 -9.84 13.93
CA THR A 394 14.29 -8.47 13.96
C THR A 394 13.17 -7.46 14.14
N VAL A 395 12.11 -7.54 13.34
CA VAL A 395 10.96 -6.61 13.41
C VAL A 395 10.27 -6.66 14.78
N LYS A 396 10.10 -7.84 15.38
CA LYS A 396 9.51 -7.99 16.73
C LYS A 396 10.31 -7.32 17.85
N LYS A 397 11.61 -7.08 17.63
CA LYS A 397 12.50 -6.40 18.60
C LYS A 397 12.57 -4.88 18.41
N LEU A 398 12.05 -4.37 17.29
CA LEU A 398 12.09 -2.93 17.03
C LEU A 398 11.05 -2.22 17.90
N PRO A 399 11.41 -1.09 18.54
CA PRO A 399 10.44 -0.27 19.25
C PRO A 399 9.48 0.32 18.22
N VAL A 400 8.17 0.15 18.44
CA VAL A 400 7.16 0.81 17.62
C VAL A 400 7.08 2.26 18.08
N SER A 401 7.70 3.18 17.34
CA SER A 401 7.55 4.62 17.56
C SER A 401 6.32 5.12 16.81
N PHE A 402 5.33 5.62 17.54
CA PHE A 402 4.08 6.14 16.98
C PHE A 402 4.22 7.58 16.49
#